data_AF-A0A414RHV1-F1
#
_entry.id   AF-A0A414RHV1-F1
#
_cell.length_a   1.000
_cell.length_b   1.000
_cell.length_c   1.000
_cell.angle_alpha   90.00
_cell.angle_beta   90.00
_cell.angle_gamma   90.00
#
_symmetry.space_group_name_H-M   'P 1'
#
loop_
_entity.id
_entity.type
_entity.pdbx_description
1 polymer ?
#
loop_
_entity_poly.entity_id
_entity_poly.type
_entity_poly.pdbx_seq_one_letter_code
_entity_poly.pdbx_strand_id
1 'polypeptide(L)'
;MTCEEIFSLHASDTENSDLYDAYRNVPLDSRDEMHKNNTPLHTACYFADITAVGILLERGVDTNARNDDGDTPLCVMAKRNSCPNDTLYADISGLLLYEGAKVTRSGKNTTALIEAVRNRHFLMADVLLMSGNRIDSTDWNGDNVLHAICDSAGYIANNIKSRKKRIADFAERWYSDKDKQETYEELESLLVLDKQCCHTTRIILESGQIDSEEKNNCGKTPFLIAAERGARKIGALLSGQDPETDELAAIAGGLDLFQALWYRDEEALDALLRSGADTQVVCEDNDMTDFKGKSPLGCALTWENFSAAELLLRRGADPNFRDSEERTAFAVWMSNRGHGCEYKEPCLHFLQCLTVCGWDLESPADKEGNTALSVACRGAKYDTGIWAVRYLVENGADVNAHNMQGQTPAMNLYGGRYWDGNIPRFSGFARSYPYDGRACTEQDAETLEVLLEAGADINVKDKWGNTLLHYIAGSSMRGSKEATELVMEFGTPDVSAVNNEGLTALDIAAKKNDETLVKFLLKYS
;
A
#
# COMPACT_ATOMS: atom_id res chain seq x y z
N MET A 1 26.54 42.85 32.91
CA MET A 1 26.15 41.44 32.91
C MET A 1 25.53 41.14 31.55
N THR A 2 26.05 40.13 30.85
CA THR A 2 25.80 39.89 29.42
C THR A 2 24.75 38.80 29.19
N CYS A 3 24.21 38.68 27.96
CA CYS A 3 23.32 37.56 27.60
C CYS A 3 24.00 36.19 27.78
N GLU A 4 25.30 36.11 27.53
CA GLU A 4 26.11 34.89 27.69
C GLU A 4 26.18 34.44 29.15
N GLU A 5 26.31 35.39 30.07
CA GLU A 5 26.29 35.12 31.51
C GLU A 5 24.91 34.61 31.94
N ILE A 6 23.82 35.18 31.41
CA ILE A 6 22.45 34.70 31.69
C ILE A 6 22.23 33.28 31.18
N PHE A 7 22.71 32.96 29.98
CA PHE A 7 22.64 31.61 29.45
C PHE A 7 23.40 30.62 30.36
N SER A 8 24.59 31.01 30.81
CA SER A 8 25.42 30.20 31.72
C SER A 8 24.76 30.02 33.08
N LEU A 9 24.11 31.06 33.61
CA LEU A 9 23.34 30.98 34.85
C LEU A 9 22.20 29.98 34.70
N HIS A 10 21.40 30.02 33.62
CA HIS A 10 20.38 29.01 33.35
C HIS A 10 20.93 27.58 33.20
N ALA A 11 22.12 27.42 32.64
CA ALA A 11 22.75 26.12 32.46
C ALA A 11 23.37 25.54 33.74
N SER A 12 23.48 26.36 34.79
CA SER A 12 23.95 25.97 36.11
C SER A 12 22.76 25.94 37.08
N ASP A 13 22.72 25.02 38.05
CA ASP A 13 21.71 25.02 39.13
C ASP A 13 21.99 26.19 40.12
N THR A 14 22.13 27.42 39.63
CA THR A 14 22.33 28.62 40.46
C THR A 14 21.02 29.08 41.10
N GLU A 15 21.11 29.85 42.18
CA GLU A 15 19.93 30.35 42.88
C GLU A 15 19.08 31.25 41.96
N ASN A 16 17.78 30.93 41.85
CA ASN A 16 16.82 31.66 41.01
C ASN A 16 16.80 33.19 41.28
N SER A 17 17.20 33.63 42.47
CA SER A 17 17.28 35.06 42.81
C SER A 17 18.27 35.81 41.94
N ASP A 18 19.49 35.28 41.79
CA ASP A 18 20.56 35.92 41.02
C ASP A 18 20.22 35.93 39.52
N LEU A 19 19.56 34.87 39.03
CA LEU A 19 19.07 34.77 37.66
C LEU A 19 17.98 35.80 37.35
N TYR A 20 17.00 36.00 38.23
CA TYR A 20 15.95 36.99 37.97
C TYR A 20 16.45 38.42 38.13
N ASP A 21 17.37 38.69 39.04
CA ASP A 21 18.07 39.98 39.10
C ASP A 21 18.90 40.22 37.85
N ALA A 22 19.46 39.16 37.27
CA ALA A 22 20.11 39.24 35.98
C ALA A 22 19.14 39.69 34.88
N TYR A 23 17.98 39.04 34.75
CA TYR A 23 16.95 39.42 33.79
C TYR A 23 16.36 40.82 34.00
N ARG A 24 16.38 41.36 35.23
CA ARG A 24 15.94 42.73 35.54
C ARG A 24 16.91 43.82 35.08
N ASN A 25 18.20 43.48 34.95
CA ASN A 25 19.26 44.46 34.68
C ASN A 25 19.87 44.36 33.29
N VAL A 26 19.66 43.25 32.57
CA VAL A 26 20.20 43.07 31.22
C VAL A 26 19.63 44.08 30.23
N PRO A 27 20.42 44.65 29.30
CA PRO A 27 19.89 45.41 28.17
C PRO A 27 19.00 44.53 27.28
N LEU A 28 17.83 45.03 26.89
CA LEU A 28 16.81 44.24 26.17
C LEU A 28 17.25 43.85 24.75
N ASP A 29 18.11 44.66 24.14
CA ASP A 29 18.71 44.47 22.82
C ASP A 29 20.04 43.71 22.85
N SER A 30 20.50 43.33 24.06
CA SER A 30 21.72 42.54 24.23
C SER A 30 21.63 41.25 23.44
N ARG A 31 22.81 40.77 23.00
CA ARG A 31 22.93 39.61 22.13
C ARG A 31 23.94 38.63 22.67
N ASP A 32 23.61 37.35 22.57
CA ASP A 32 24.50 36.24 22.85
C ASP A 32 25.23 35.83 21.56
N GLU A 33 26.46 36.33 21.36
CA GLU A 33 27.25 36.03 20.16
C GLU A 33 27.62 34.54 20.07
N MET A 34 27.67 33.85 21.20
CA MET A 34 28.00 32.43 21.28
C MET A 34 26.82 31.53 20.90
N HIS A 35 25.59 31.98 21.16
CA HIS A 35 24.36 31.22 20.92
C HIS A 35 23.47 31.90 19.88
N LYS A 36 23.97 31.99 18.64
CA LYS A 36 23.20 32.43 17.46
C LYS A 36 22.64 33.84 17.56
N ASN A 37 23.30 34.72 18.32
CA ASN A 37 22.88 36.11 18.47
C ASN A 37 21.49 36.24 19.14
N ASN A 38 21.20 35.30 20.05
CA ASN A 38 19.95 35.26 20.81
C ASN A 38 19.82 36.48 21.74
N THR A 39 18.62 37.04 21.82
CA THR A 39 18.28 38.08 22.82
C THR A 39 17.98 37.45 24.19
N PRO A 40 17.90 38.22 25.29
CA PRO A 40 17.49 37.67 26.59
C PRO A 40 16.16 36.93 26.52
N LEU A 41 15.22 37.41 25.68
CA LEU A 41 13.92 36.76 25.51
C LEU A 41 14.04 35.41 24.79
N HIS A 42 14.92 35.27 23.80
CA HIS A 42 15.19 33.96 23.19
C HIS A 42 15.72 32.97 24.23
N THR A 43 16.64 33.41 25.09
CA THR A 43 17.20 32.56 26.17
C THR A 43 16.12 32.16 27.17
N ALA A 44 15.30 33.09 27.64
CA ALA A 44 14.20 32.80 28.56
C ALA A 44 13.17 31.81 27.95
N CYS A 45 12.79 32.00 26.68
CA CYS A 45 11.92 31.09 25.96
C CYS A 45 12.57 29.71 25.71
N TYR A 46 13.87 29.66 25.43
CA TYR A 46 14.61 28.42 25.24
C TYR A 46 14.63 27.54 26.50
N PHE A 47 14.75 28.16 27.68
CA PHE A 47 14.70 27.46 28.96
C PHE A 47 13.28 27.30 29.53
N ALA A 48 12.27 27.82 28.83
CA ALA A 48 10.87 27.81 29.26
C ALA A 48 10.63 28.46 30.63
N ASP A 49 11.38 29.53 30.93
CA ASP A 49 11.25 30.24 32.20
C ASP A 49 10.20 31.34 32.11
N ILE A 50 8.98 31.01 32.54
CA ILE A 50 7.84 31.93 32.52
C ILE A 50 8.08 33.19 33.36
N THR A 51 8.87 33.12 34.43
CA THR A 51 9.15 34.27 35.30
C THR A 51 10.11 35.24 34.61
N ALA A 52 11.18 34.71 34.01
CA ALA A 52 12.10 35.50 33.21
C ALA A 52 11.40 36.13 31.99
N VAL A 53 10.54 35.37 31.30
CA VAL A 53 9.69 35.90 30.21
C VAL A 53 8.84 37.06 30.73
N GLY A 54 8.14 36.89 31.85
CA GLY A 54 7.31 37.94 32.45
C GLY A 54 8.09 39.22 32.76
N ILE A 55 9.26 39.09 33.40
CA ILE A 55 10.14 40.25 33.70
C ILE A 55 10.54 40.99 32.42
N LEU A 56 10.88 40.27 31.36
CA LEU A 56 11.31 40.88 30.10
C LEU A 56 10.15 41.56 29.36
N LEU A 57 8.95 40.95 29.39
CA LEU A 57 7.74 41.53 28.81
C LEU A 57 7.30 42.80 29.53
N GLU A 58 7.32 42.83 30.86
CA GLU A 58 7.03 44.04 31.66
C GLU A 58 7.98 45.20 31.33
N ARG A 59 9.19 44.89 30.88
CA ARG A 59 10.20 45.85 30.46
C ARG A 59 10.04 46.31 29.00
N GLY A 60 9.07 45.78 28.26
CA GLY A 60 8.78 46.15 26.87
C GLY A 60 9.79 45.59 25.85
N VAL A 61 10.28 44.37 26.07
CA VAL A 61 11.18 43.69 25.12
C VAL A 61 10.51 43.48 23.75
N ASP A 62 11.27 43.57 22.66
CA ASP A 62 10.76 43.22 21.34
C ASP A 62 10.50 41.70 21.22
N THR A 63 9.22 41.34 21.23
CA THR A 63 8.73 39.95 21.12
C THR A 63 8.99 39.32 19.75
N ASN A 64 9.34 40.12 18.74
CA ASN A 64 9.55 39.69 17.36
C ASN A 64 11.01 39.83 16.90
N ALA A 65 11.94 40.08 17.83
CA ALA A 65 13.37 40.12 17.54
C ALA A 65 13.81 38.81 16.88
N ARG A 66 14.69 38.89 15.87
CA ARG A 66 15.23 37.71 15.19
C ARG A 66 16.67 37.44 15.59
N ASN A 67 16.98 36.17 15.79
CA ASN A 67 18.34 35.66 15.93
C ASN A 67 18.99 35.39 14.54
N ASP A 68 20.20 34.85 14.50
CA ASP A 68 20.93 34.62 13.24
C ASP A 68 20.27 33.55 12.34
N ASP A 69 19.50 32.63 12.93
CA ASP A 69 18.70 31.66 12.18
C ASP A 69 17.42 32.28 11.59
N GLY A 70 17.11 33.53 11.94
CA GLY A 70 15.88 34.23 11.56
C GLY A 70 14.68 33.86 12.43
N ASP A 71 14.91 33.17 13.55
CA ASP A 71 13.89 32.74 14.49
C ASP A 71 13.57 33.84 15.49
N THR A 72 12.29 33.94 15.81
CA THR A 72 11.75 34.72 16.94
C THR A 72 11.79 33.90 18.22
N PRO A 73 11.65 34.52 19.42
CA PRO A 73 11.60 33.79 20.68
C PRO A 73 10.50 32.71 20.71
N LEU A 74 9.34 33.02 20.13
CA LEU A 74 8.23 32.08 19.98
C LEU A 74 8.62 30.85 19.13
N CYS A 75 9.36 31.05 18.05
CA CYS A 75 9.80 29.96 17.18
C CYS A 75 10.94 29.12 17.79
N VAL A 76 11.83 29.75 18.57
CA VAL A 76 12.89 29.01 19.30
C VAL A 76 12.26 28.03 20.30
N MET A 77 11.20 28.44 20.98
CA MET A 77 10.44 27.55 21.88
C MET A 77 9.80 26.39 21.10
N ALA A 78 9.13 26.69 19.97
CA ALA A 78 8.48 25.68 19.14
C ALA A 78 9.43 24.62 18.56
N LYS A 79 10.70 24.98 18.29
CA LYS A 79 11.72 24.09 17.70
C LYS A 79 12.35 23.10 18.69
N ARG A 80 12.04 23.17 19.99
CA ARG A 80 12.64 22.27 20.98
C ARG A 80 12.00 20.89 20.92
N ASN A 81 12.83 19.83 20.91
CA ASN A 81 12.34 18.45 20.95
C ASN A 81 11.92 17.97 22.36
N SER A 82 12.35 18.69 23.41
CA SER A 82 12.13 18.31 24.81
C SER A 82 11.61 19.52 25.56
N CYS A 83 10.38 19.41 26.05
CA CYS A 83 9.79 20.34 27.01
C CYS A 83 9.70 19.65 28.39
N PRO A 84 9.92 20.39 29.49
CA PRO A 84 9.63 19.89 30.81
C PRO A 84 8.12 19.69 31.03
N ASN A 85 7.30 20.52 30.37
CA ASN A 85 5.85 20.53 30.46
C ASN A 85 5.24 21.32 29.27
N ASP A 86 4.34 20.68 28.49
CA ASP A 86 3.68 21.30 27.35
C ASP A 86 2.72 22.44 27.76
N THR A 87 2.14 22.39 28.97
CA THR A 87 1.26 23.47 29.47
C THR A 87 2.04 24.76 29.64
N LEU A 88 3.32 24.68 30.02
CA LEU A 88 4.18 25.84 30.21
C LEU A 88 4.48 26.53 28.88
N TYR A 89 4.63 25.77 27.79
CA TYR A 89 4.81 26.32 26.45
C TYR A 89 3.54 27.03 25.99
N ALA A 90 2.37 26.48 26.30
CA ALA A 90 1.08 27.11 26.04
C ALA A 90 0.94 28.45 26.81
N ASP A 91 1.26 28.46 28.12
CA ASP A 91 1.20 29.66 28.96
C ASP A 91 2.14 30.76 28.46
N ILE A 92 3.41 30.42 28.19
CA ILE A 92 4.39 31.36 27.64
C ILE A 92 3.96 31.86 26.26
N SER A 93 3.42 30.99 25.41
CA SER A 93 2.89 31.40 24.09
C SER A 93 1.74 32.39 24.22
N GLY A 94 0.83 32.16 25.16
CA GLY A 94 -0.28 33.07 25.45
C GLY A 94 0.21 34.46 25.86
N LEU A 95 1.20 34.52 26.75
CA LEU A 95 1.82 35.79 27.17
C LEU A 95 2.49 36.52 25.99
N LEU A 96 3.27 35.80 25.18
CA LEU A 96 3.95 36.39 24.03
C LEU A 96 2.95 36.93 22.99
N LEU A 97 1.88 36.19 22.71
CA LEU A 97 0.84 36.60 21.77
C LEU A 97 0.07 37.82 22.27
N TYR A 98 -0.24 37.87 23.58
CA TYR A 98 -0.88 39.02 24.21
C TYR A 98 -0.04 40.30 24.04
N GLU A 99 1.29 40.17 24.16
CA GLU A 99 2.27 41.25 23.94
C GLU A 99 2.67 41.43 22.46
N GLY A 100 1.87 40.90 21.52
CA GLY A 100 2.01 41.18 20.08
C GLY A 100 3.04 40.36 19.32
N ALA A 101 3.43 39.18 19.83
CA ALA A 101 4.25 38.24 19.07
C ALA A 101 3.51 37.76 17.80
N LYS A 102 4.23 37.70 16.68
CA LYS A 102 3.69 37.27 15.39
C LYS A 102 3.96 35.79 15.16
N VAL A 103 2.92 35.05 14.81
CA VAL A 103 3.04 33.63 14.42
C VAL A 103 3.56 33.50 12.98
N THR A 104 3.10 34.38 12.09
CA THR A 104 3.56 34.40 10.69
C THR A 104 5.01 34.88 10.60
N ARG A 105 5.83 34.23 9.77
CA ARG A 105 7.26 34.57 9.57
C ARG A 105 8.09 34.51 10.85
N SER A 106 7.69 33.70 11.82
CA SER A 106 8.37 33.57 13.11
C SER A 106 9.71 32.82 13.01
N GLY A 107 9.99 32.13 11.90
CA GLY A 107 11.27 31.51 11.58
C GLY A 107 11.62 31.65 10.10
N LYS A 108 12.84 31.26 9.73
CA LYS A 108 13.30 31.28 8.34
C LYS A 108 12.65 30.13 7.56
N ASN A 109 11.77 30.47 6.63
CA ASN A 109 11.02 29.51 5.80
C ASN A 109 10.21 28.50 6.64
N THR A 110 9.68 28.91 7.79
CA THR A 110 8.78 28.11 8.64
C THR A 110 8.00 29.04 9.58
N THR A 111 7.05 28.48 10.33
CA THR A 111 6.30 29.20 11.38
C THR A 111 6.36 28.44 12.70
N ALA A 112 6.14 29.16 13.80
CA ALA A 112 6.13 28.59 15.15
C ALA A 112 5.00 27.57 15.28
N LEU A 113 3.91 27.75 14.54
CA LEU A 113 2.82 26.79 14.46
C LEU A 113 3.27 25.47 13.80
N ILE A 114 3.93 25.54 12.64
CA ILE A 114 4.44 24.34 11.96
C ILE A 114 5.47 23.61 12.85
N GLU A 115 6.40 24.35 13.45
CA GLU A 115 7.42 23.76 14.33
C GLU A 115 6.82 23.17 15.62
N ALA A 116 5.81 23.82 16.21
CA ALA A 116 5.12 23.31 17.39
C ALA A 116 4.46 21.95 17.09
N VAL A 117 3.76 21.83 15.96
CA VAL A 117 3.13 20.58 15.52
C VAL A 117 4.14 19.49 15.22
N ARG A 118 5.25 19.81 14.54
CA ARG A 118 6.34 18.85 14.24
C ARG A 118 6.96 18.28 15.51
N ASN A 119 7.13 19.13 16.52
CA ASN A 119 7.71 18.74 17.80
C ASN A 119 6.68 18.30 18.84
N ARG A 120 5.40 18.14 18.43
CA ARG A 120 4.29 17.61 19.24
C ARG A 120 3.89 18.48 20.44
N HIS A 121 4.15 19.79 20.35
CA HIS A 121 3.66 20.78 21.31
C HIS A 121 2.24 21.20 20.96
N PHE A 122 1.29 20.28 21.11
CA PHE A 122 -0.08 20.48 20.64
C PHE A 122 -0.82 21.57 21.43
N LEU A 123 -0.59 21.69 22.75
CA LEU A 123 -1.21 22.76 23.53
C LEU A 123 -0.68 24.14 23.12
N MET A 124 0.63 24.23 22.82
CA MET A 124 1.19 25.44 22.21
C MET A 124 0.55 25.71 20.86
N ALA A 125 0.42 24.71 19.99
CA ALA A 125 -0.21 24.86 18.69
C ALA A 125 -1.66 25.36 18.81
N ASP A 126 -2.45 24.82 19.75
CA ASP A 126 -3.83 25.24 19.99
C ASP A 126 -3.92 26.73 20.36
N VAL A 127 -3.05 27.21 21.27
CA VAL A 127 -2.96 28.63 21.63
C VAL A 127 -2.59 29.50 20.42
N LEU A 128 -1.66 29.03 19.59
CA LEU A 128 -1.28 29.74 18.35
C LEU A 128 -2.45 29.79 17.35
N LEU A 129 -3.22 28.72 17.22
CA LEU A 129 -4.39 28.66 16.32
C LEU A 129 -5.53 29.58 16.80
N MET A 130 -5.78 29.62 18.10
CA MET A 130 -6.82 30.47 18.71
C MET A 130 -6.48 31.96 18.73
N SER A 131 -5.23 32.33 18.43
CA SER A 131 -4.75 33.72 18.44
C SER A 131 -5.32 34.61 17.33
N GLY A 132 -6.00 34.03 16.33
CA GLY A 132 -6.52 34.74 15.16
C GLY A 132 -5.43 35.14 14.14
N ASN A 133 -4.20 34.68 14.32
CA ASN A 133 -3.15 34.83 13.31
C ASN A 133 -3.47 34.01 12.06
N ARG A 134 -2.88 34.42 10.92
CA ARG A 134 -2.94 33.63 9.68
C ARG A 134 -2.14 32.34 9.82
N ILE A 135 -2.72 31.23 9.37
CA ILE A 135 -2.13 29.89 9.50
C ILE A 135 -1.76 29.25 8.15
N ASP A 136 -2.04 29.93 7.04
CA ASP A 136 -1.83 29.49 5.65
C ASP A 136 -0.37 29.60 5.16
N SER A 137 0.59 29.73 6.08
CA SER A 137 2.00 29.78 5.72
C SER A 137 2.55 28.37 5.49
N THR A 138 3.45 28.24 4.54
CA THR A 138 4.19 27.01 4.26
C THR A 138 5.64 27.11 4.72
N ASP A 139 6.27 25.96 4.90
CA ASP A 139 7.71 25.89 5.13
C ASP A 139 8.52 25.82 3.83
N TRP A 140 9.83 25.52 3.93
CA TRP A 140 10.74 25.38 2.78
C TRP A 140 10.38 24.22 1.82
N ASN A 141 9.66 23.21 2.29
CA ASN A 141 9.18 22.09 1.48
C ASN A 141 7.76 22.34 0.93
N GLY A 142 7.18 23.51 1.18
CA GLY A 142 5.79 23.80 0.82
C GLY A 142 4.79 23.13 1.77
N ASP A 143 5.23 22.58 2.90
CA ASP A 143 4.34 21.97 3.88
C ASP A 143 3.66 23.08 4.69
N ASN A 144 2.32 23.15 4.62
CA ASN A 144 1.52 23.92 5.57
C ASN A 144 1.34 23.11 6.88
N VAL A 145 0.64 23.68 7.87
CA VAL A 145 0.43 23.00 9.16
C VAL A 145 -0.37 21.68 9.03
N LEU A 146 -1.25 21.53 8.03
CA LEU A 146 -1.95 20.26 7.79
C LEU A 146 -1.00 19.16 7.33
N HIS A 147 -0.05 19.47 6.46
CA HIS A 147 0.99 18.50 6.06
C HIS A 147 1.84 18.07 7.28
N ALA A 148 2.25 19.05 8.09
CA ALA A 148 3.05 18.80 9.29
C ALA A 148 2.32 17.95 10.34
N ILE A 149 1.02 18.19 10.57
CA ILE A 149 0.25 17.41 11.56
C ILE A 149 0.02 15.98 11.10
N CYS A 150 -0.20 15.76 9.79
CA CYS A 150 -0.33 14.42 9.22
C CYS A 150 0.95 13.58 9.41
N ASP A 151 2.11 14.18 9.15
CA ASP A 151 3.41 13.52 9.34
C ASP A 151 3.67 13.22 10.83
N SER A 152 3.42 14.18 11.71
CA SER A 152 3.56 14.04 13.17
C SER A 152 2.63 12.95 13.72
N ALA A 153 1.36 12.94 13.32
CA ALA A 153 0.38 11.93 13.68
C ALA A 153 0.80 10.53 13.22
N GLY A 154 1.40 10.41 12.04
CA GLY A 154 1.97 9.16 11.54
C GLY A 154 3.04 8.57 12.47
N TYR A 155 3.96 9.41 12.95
CA TYR A 155 4.96 8.98 13.92
C TYR A 155 4.34 8.56 15.26
N ILE A 156 3.31 9.28 15.74
CA ILE A 156 2.58 8.92 16.96
C ILE A 156 1.89 7.57 16.79
N ALA A 157 1.16 7.36 15.68
CA ALA A 157 0.49 6.10 15.37
C ALA A 157 1.45 4.92 15.30
N ASN A 158 2.60 5.07 14.63
CA ASN A 158 3.62 4.02 14.55
C ASN A 158 4.21 3.70 15.94
N ASN A 159 4.47 4.71 16.77
CA ASN A 159 4.95 4.51 18.14
C ASN A 159 3.91 3.75 18.99
N ILE A 160 2.62 4.11 18.89
CA ILE A 160 1.52 3.38 19.56
C ILE A 160 1.49 1.92 19.09
N LYS A 161 1.55 1.67 17.78
CA LYS A 161 1.57 0.32 17.21
C LYS A 161 2.77 -0.49 17.73
N SER A 162 3.95 0.12 17.76
CA SER A 162 5.18 -0.49 18.30
C SER A 162 5.04 -0.85 19.78
N ARG A 163 4.47 0.03 20.61
CA ARG A 163 4.24 -0.22 22.04
C ARG A 163 3.21 -1.31 22.29
N LYS A 164 2.09 -1.31 21.57
CA LYS A 164 1.09 -2.39 21.64
C LYS A 164 1.70 -3.74 21.27
N LYS A 165 2.53 -3.80 20.22
CA LYS A 165 3.25 -5.03 19.84
C LYS A 165 4.21 -5.51 20.94
N ARG A 166 4.94 -4.59 21.57
CA ARG A 166 5.84 -4.91 22.69
C ARG A 166 5.06 -5.46 23.89
N ILE A 167 3.88 -4.89 24.19
CA ILE A 167 3.00 -5.38 25.25
C ILE A 167 2.49 -6.79 24.96
N ALA A 168 2.08 -7.07 23.71
CA ALA A 168 1.66 -8.42 23.31
C ALA A 168 2.78 -9.46 23.50
N ASP A 169 4.03 -9.09 23.21
CA ASP A 169 5.22 -9.94 23.38
C ASP A 169 5.55 -10.25 24.86
N PHE A 170 4.98 -9.51 25.82
CA PHE A 170 5.15 -9.80 27.25
C PHE A 170 4.59 -11.16 27.66
N ALA A 171 3.66 -11.72 26.89
CA ALA A 171 3.13 -13.06 27.12
C ALA A 171 4.06 -14.17 26.60
N GLU A 172 4.92 -13.86 25.62
CA GLU A 172 5.77 -14.83 24.93
C GLU A 172 7.21 -14.84 25.45
N ARG A 173 7.71 -13.69 25.94
CA ARG A 173 9.11 -13.51 26.34
C ARG A 173 9.20 -12.90 27.74
N TRP A 174 10.36 -13.13 28.37
CA TRP A 174 10.62 -12.58 29.70
C TRP A 174 11.01 -11.09 29.63
N TYR A 175 10.37 -10.30 30.49
CA TYR A 175 10.62 -8.87 30.70
C TYR A 175 10.55 -8.54 32.19
N SER A 176 11.33 -7.55 32.64
CA SER A 176 11.24 -7.07 34.02
C SER A 176 9.94 -6.31 34.27
N ASP A 177 9.44 -6.31 35.50
CA ASP A 177 8.21 -5.56 35.82
C ASP A 177 8.38 -4.06 35.65
N LYS A 178 9.62 -3.55 35.81
CA LYS A 178 9.97 -2.16 35.51
C LYS A 178 9.79 -1.85 34.03
N ASP A 179 10.33 -2.68 33.13
CA ASP A 179 10.21 -2.46 31.68
C ASP A 179 8.74 -2.52 31.21
N LYS A 180 7.95 -3.40 31.83
CA LYS A 180 6.51 -3.49 31.55
C LYS A 180 5.80 -2.19 31.93
N GLN A 181 6.04 -1.72 33.16
CA GLN A 181 5.45 -0.49 33.68
C GLN A 181 5.82 0.72 32.80
N GLU A 182 7.10 0.89 32.48
CA GLU A 182 7.57 1.96 31.58
C GLU A 182 6.89 1.88 30.20
N THR A 183 6.72 0.68 29.65
CA THR A 183 6.04 0.50 28.35
C THR A 183 4.56 0.88 28.40
N TYR A 184 3.86 0.57 29.50
CA TYR A 184 2.46 0.98 29.68
C TYR A 184 2.32 2.50 29.85
N GLU A 185 3.19 3.13 30.64
CA GLU A 185 3.21 4.58 30.85
C GLU A 185 3.53 5.32 29.54
N GLU A 186 4.49 4.84 28.75
CA GLU A 186 4.80 5.38 27.43
C GLU A 186 3.61 5.26 26.47
N LEU A 187 2.87 4.14 26.50
CA LEU A 187 1.67 3.97 25.69
C LEU A 187 0.57 4.95 26.11
N GLU A 188 0.32 5.12 27.41
CA GLU A 188 -0.67 6.06 27.93
C GLU A 188 -0.35 7.50 27.50
N SER A 189 0.91 7.92 27.64
CA SER A 189 1.40 9.23 27.18
C SER A 189 1.17 9.44 25.67
N LEU A 190 1.49 8.43 24.85
CA LEU A 190 1.26 8.49 23.40
C LEU A 190 -0.23 8.57 23.04
N LEU A 191 -1.11 7.90 23.78
CA LEU A 191 -2.57 7.97 23.57
C LEU A 191 -3.14 9.34 23.93
N VAL A 192 -2.57 10.04 24.92
CA VAL A 192 -2.91 11.43 25.22
C VAL A 192 -2.48 12.35 24.09
N LEU A 193 -1.24 12.20 23.60
CA LEU A 193 -0.72 12.97 22.45
C LEU A 193 -1.56 12.75 21.19
N ASP A 194 -1.99 11.53 20.92
CA ASP A 194 -2.85 11.20 19.77
C ASP A 194 -4.21 11.93 19.84
N LYS A 195 -4.82 12.01 21.03
CA LYS A 195 -6.05 12.78 21.24
C LYS A 195 -5.83 14.27 21.05
N GLN A 196 -4.75 14.82 21.59
CA GLN A 196 -4.40 16.23 21.40
C GLN A 196 -4.15 16.54 19.92
N CYS A 197 -3.44 15.69 19.21
CA CYS A 197 -3.21 15.81 17.77
C CYS A 197 -4.52 15.86 16.98
N CYS A 198 -5.49 14.99 17.31
CA CYS A 198 -6.82 15.02 16.70
C CYS A 198 -7.57 16.33 17.01
N HIS A 199 -7.49 16.81 18.25
CA HIS A 199 -8.10 18.08 18.66
C HIS A 199 -7.51 19.27 17.90
N THR A 200 -6.18 19.40 17.85
CA THR A 200 -5.48 20.44 17.09
C THR A 200 -5.84 20.37 15.61
N THR A 201 -5.91 19.17 15.02
CA THR A 201 -6.34 18.98 13.62
C THR A 201 -7.74 19.53 13.40
N ARG A 202 -8.68 19.27 14.31
CA ARG A 202 -10.05 19.78 14.24
C ARG A 202 -10.08 21.31 14.23
N ILE A 203 -9.32 21.95 15.13
CA ILE A 203 -9.20 23.43 15.16
C ILE A 203 -8.65 23.97 13.82
N ILE A 204 -7.64 23.31 13.25
CA ILE A 204 -7.07 23.72 11.96
C ILE A 204 -8.13 23.65 10.85
N LEU A 205 -8.89 22.55 10.76
CA LEU A 205 -9.92 22.38 9.73
C LEU A 205 -11.10 23.34 9.94
N GLU A 206 -11.55 23.54 11.17
CA GLU A 206 -12.63 24.48 11.52
C GLU A 206 -12.26 25.93 11.21
N SER A 207 -10.97 26.28 11.17
CA SER A 207 -10.53 27.62 10.80
C SER A 207 -10.90 28.01 9.37
N GLY A 208 -11.03 27.02 8.47
CA GLY A 208 -11.30 27.23 7.04
C GLY A 208 -10.24 28.04 6.28
N GLN A 209 -9.06 28.29 6.88
CA GLN A 209 -8.01 29.10 6.27
C GLN A 209 -7.10 28.32 5.32
N ILE A 210 -7.08 26.99 5.42
CA ILE A 210 -6.17 26.12 4.69
C ILE A 210 -6.98 25.20 3.78
N ASP A 211 -6.59 25.15 2.51
CA ASP A 211 -7.12 24.17 1.57
C ASP A 211 -6.52 22.79 1.87
N SER A 212 -7.39 21.81 2.18
CA SER A 212 -6.97 20.43 2.47
C SER A 212 -6.42 19.71 1.24
N GLU A 213 -6.64 20.24 0.04
CA GLU A 213 -6.14 19.68 -1.23
C GLU A 213 -4.87 20.36 -1.73
N GLU A 214 -4.33 21.33 -0.98
CA GLU A 214 -3.07 21.98 -1.33
C GLU A 214 -1.93 20.96 -1.33
N LYS A 215 -1.11 21.01 -2.38
CA LYS A 215 0.03 20.11 -2.55
C LYS A 215 1.33 20.79 -2.12
N ASN A 216 2.15 20.07 -1.36
CA ASN A 216 3.52 20.51 -1.06
C ASN A 216 4.44 20.41 -2.29
N ASN A 217 5.73 20.74 -2.13
CA ASN A 217 6.72 20.71 -3.22
C ASN A 217 6.98 19.29 -3.75
N CYS A 218 6.62 18.24 -3.00
CA CYS A 218 6.67 16.85 -3.45
C CYS A 218 5.40 16.41 -4.18
N GLY A 219 4.41 17.29 -4.35
CA GLY A 219 3.14 16.99 -5.01
C GLY A 219 2.15 16.22 -4.15
N LYS A 220 2.38 16.10 -2.84
CA LYS A 220 1.51 15.36 -1.90
C LYS A 220 0.54 16.29 -1.22
N THR A 221 -0.71 15.86 -1.10
CA THR A 221 -1.70 16.50 -0.22
C THR A 221 -1.52 16.02 1.23
N PRO A 222 -2.06 16.74 2.23
CA PRO A 222 -2.10 16.27 3.62
C PRO A 222 -2.70 14.87 3.76
N PHE A 223 -3.79 14.59 3.04
CA PHE A 223 -4.45 13.27 3.08
C PHE A 223 -3.52 12.15 2.64
N LEU A 224 -2.79 12.33 1.53
CA LEU A 224 -1.83 11.32 1.05
C LEU A 224 -0.71 11.06 2.07
N ILE A 225 -0.22 12.09 2.76
CA ILE A 225 0.76 11.92 3.84
C ILE A 225 0.16 11.10 4.99
N ALA A 226 -1.07 11.42 5.42
CA ALA A 226 -1.75 10.69 6.48
C ALA A 226 -1.97 9.20 6.10
N ALA A 227 -2.40 8.95 4.87
CA ALA A 227 -2.62 7.61 4.31
C ALA A 227 -1.32 6.79 4.32
N GLU A 228 -0.25 7.30 3.73
CA GLU A 228 1.07 6.65 3.66
C GLU A 228 1.69 6.38 5.03
N ARG A 229 1.51 7.31 5.97
CA ARG A 229 2.13 7.24 7.31
C ARG A 229 1.35 6.41 8.32
N GLY A 230 0.13 5.98 8.00
CA GLY A 230 -0.70 5.26 8.97
C GLY A 230 -1.51 6.15 9.91
N ALA A 231 -1.62 7.45 9.65
CA ALA A 231 -2.31 8.41 10.53
C ALA A 231 -3.84 8.38 10.33
N ARG A 232 -4.46 7.22 10.59
CA ARG A 232 -5.86 6.94 10.22
C ARG A 232 -6.86 7.94 10.78
N LYS A 233 -6.80 8.28 12.07
CA LYS A 233 -7.73 9.26 12.67
C LYS A 233 -7.68 10.63 11.99
N ILE A 234 -6.48 11.09 11.63
CA ILE A 234 -6.31 12.36 10.92
C ILE A 234 -6.82 12.25 9.48
N GLY A 235 -6.56 11.13 8.80
CA GLY A 235 -7.14 10.84 7.48
C GLY A 235 -8.67 10.84 7.48
N ALA A 236 -9.30 10.30 8.54
CA ALA A 236 -10.75 10.33 8.72
C ALA A 236 -11.27 11.77 8.85
N LEU A 237 -10.62 12.60 9.70
CA LEU A 237 -10.96 14.02 9.86
C LEU A 237 -10.84 14.80 8.55
N LEU A 238 -9.77 14.58 7.79
CA LEU A 238 -9.56 15.19 6.47
C LEU A 238 -10.63 14.78 5.45
N SER A 239 -11.15 13.57 5.58
CA SER A 239 -12.24 13.06 4.74
C SER A 239 -13.64 13.49 5.23
N GLY A 240 -13.70 14.34 6.26
CA GLY A 240 -14.95 14.85 6.84
C GLY A 240 -15.68 13.89 7.77
N GLN A 241 -15.04 12.77 8.16
CA GLN A 241 -15.57 11.82 9.13
C GLN A 241 -15.04 12.14 10.53
N ASP A 242 -15.81 11.80 11.57
CA ASP A 242 -15.38 12.01 12.95
C ASP A 242 -14.91 10.68 13.59
N PRO A 243 -13.60 10.48 13.78
CA PRO A 243 -13.04 9.25 14.34
C PRO A 243 -13.37 9.05 15.84
N GLU A 244 -13.93 10.04 16.53
CA GLU A 244 -14.39 9.87 17.92
C GLU A 244 -15.77 9.24 18.01
N THR A 245 -16.61 9.41 17.00
CA THR A 245 -18.00 8.91 16.98
C THR A 245 -18.19 7.73 16.04
N ASP A 246 -17.34 7.58 15.03
CA ASP A 246 -17.33 6.47 14.08
C ASP A 246 -16.03 5.68 14.22
N GLU A 247 -16.11 4.55 14.94
CA GLU A 247 -14.97 3.65 15.16
C GLU A 247 -14.44 3.05 13.85
N LEU A 248 -15.30 2.80 12.86
CA LEU A 248 -14.87 2.22 11.58
C LEU A 248 -14.17 3.28 10.74
N ALA A 249 -14.67 4.51 10.71
CA ALA A 249 -13.97 5.64 10.08
C ALA A 249 -12.60 5.88 10.73
N ALA A 250 -12.49 5.77 12.06
CA ALA A 250 -11.22 5.91 12.76
C ALA A 250 -10.17 4.88 12.35
N ILE A 251 -10.60 3.65 12.02
CA ILE A 251 -9.73 2.56 11.57
C ILE A 251 -9.42 2.70 10.07
N ALA A 252 -10.44 2.93 9.23
CA ALA A 252 -10.29 3.09 7.80
C ALA A 252 -9.46 4.32 7.42
N GLY A 253 -9.62 5.41 8.18
CA GLY A 253 -8.89 6.65 8.02
C GLY A 253 -9.14 7.37 6.70
N GLY A 254 -10.37 7.28 6.18
CA GLY A 254 -10.77 7.89 4.92
C GLY A 254 -10.23 7.20 3.67
N LEU A 255 -9.51 6.08 3.81
CA LEU A 255 -9.02 5.29 2.67
C LEU A 255 -10.18 4.67 1.87
N ASP A 256 -9.96 4.42 0.59
CA ASP A 256 -10.77 3.49 -0.19
C ASP A 256 -10.22 2.04 -0.16
N LEU A 257 -10.96 1.09 -0.73
CA LEU A 257 -10.55 -0.33 -0.77
C LEU A 257 -9.19 -0.53 -1.47
N PHE A 258 -8.93 0.22 -2.54
CA PHE A 258 -7.71 0.09 -3.33
C PHE A 258 -6.50 0.66 -2.58
N GLN A 259 -6.66 1.80 -1.92
CA GLN A 259 -5.64 2.40 -1.06
C GLN A 259 -5.34 1.51 0.15
N ALA A 260 -6.36 0.93 0.80
CA ALA A 260 -6.15 -0.02 1.89
C ALA A 260 -5.35 -1.25 1.44
N LEU A 261 -5.67 -1.80 0.27
CA LEU A 261 -4.90 -2.89 -0.35
C LEU A 261 -3.47 -2.46 -0.72
N TRP A 262 -3.30 -1.26 -1.28
CA TRP A 262 -2.03 -0.71 -1.72
C TRP A 262 -1.05 -0.54 -0.54
N TYR A 263 -1.54 0.00 0.57
CA TYR A 263 -0.77 0.17 1.80
C TYR A 263 -0.67 -1.11 2.66
N ARG A 264 -1.28 -2.22 2.21
CA ARG A 264 -1.35 -3.50 2.94
C ARG A 264 -1.93 -3.34 4.35
N ASP A 265 -2.96 -2.52 4.47
CA ASP A 265 -3.65 -2.24 5.72
C ASP A 265 -4.93 -3.09 5.83
N GLU A 266 -4.78 -4.29 6.38
CA GLU A 266 -5.88 -5.23 6.56
C GLU A 266 -6.92 -4.74 7.57
N GLU A 267 -6.53 -3.94 8.57
CA GLU A 267 -7.46 -3.38 9.56
C GLU A 267 -8.36 -2.33 8.90
N ALA A 268 -7.77 -1.42 8.11
CA ALA A 268 -8.53 -0.46 7.31
C ALA A 268 -9.43 -1.17 6.28
N LEU A 269 -8.92 -2.21 5.62
CA LEU A 269 -9.69 -3.00 4.67
C LEU A 269 -10.91 -3.66 5.35
N ASP A 270 -10.74 -4.32 6.50
CA ASP A 270 -11.86 -4.92 7.24
C ASP A 270 -12.87 -3.85 7.68
N ALA A 271 -12.41 -2.69 8.16
CA ALA A 271 -13.28 -1.60 8.56
C ALA A 271 -14.12 -1.05 7.39
N LEU A 272 -13.52 -0.88 6.22
CA LEU A 272 -14.21 -0.44 5.00
C LEU A 272 -15.27 -1.45 4.56
N LEU A 273 -14.93 -2.74 4.55
CA LEU A 273 -15.86 -3.80 4.18
C LEU A 273 -17.01 -3.92 5.19
N ARG A 274 -16.74 -3.74 6.49
CA ARG A 274 -17.79 -3.67 7.54
C ARG A 274 -18.68 -2.44 7.40
N SER A 275 -18.15 -1.36 6.83
CA SER A 275 -18.89 -0.14 6.51
C SER A 275 -19.73 -0.27 5.24
N GLY A 276 -19.64 -1.40 4.53
CA GLY A 276 -20.42 -1.67 3.31
C GLY A 276 -19.80 -1.09 2.04
N ALA A 277 -18.47 -0.91 2.00
CA ALA A 277 -17.78 -0.54 0.78
C ALA A 277 -18.05 -1.55 -0.35
N ASP A 278 -18.34 -1.04 -1.55
CA ASP A 278 -18.67 -1.87 -2.71
C ASP A 278 -17.44 -2.67 -3.18
N THR A 279 -17.55 -3.99 -3.21
CA THR A 279 -16.49 -4.90 -3.67
C THR A 279 -16.54 -5.15 -5.17
N GLN A 280 -17.60 -4.72 -5.85
CA GLN A 280 -17.88 -4.97 -7.26
C GLN A 280 -17.57 -3.76 -8.15
N VAL A 281 -16.47 -3.09 -7.84
CA VAL A 281 -15.94 -1.93 -8.56
C VAL A 281 -14.57 -2.26 -9.16
N VAL A 282 -14.03 -1.37 -9.99
CA VAL A 282 -12.68 -1.49 -10.54
C VAL A 282 -11.85 -0.25 -10.19
N CYS A 283 -10.53 -0.43 -10.06
CA CYS A 283 -9.64 0.68 -9.76
C CYS A 283 -9.49 1.61 -10.97
N GLU A 284 -9.83 2.89 -10.80
CA GLU A 284 -9.67 3.91 -11.83
C GLU A 284 -8.40 4.76 -11.67
N ASP A 285 -7.69 4.59 -10.54
CA ASP A 285 -6.48 5.34 -10.23
C ASP A 285 -5.35 5.00 -11.22
N ASN A 286 -4.84 6.03 -11.89
CA ASN A 286 -3.76 5.90 -12.87
C ASN A 286 -2.38 5.74 -12.22
N ASP A 287 -2.22 6.18 -10.98
CA ASP A 287 -0.97 6.08 -10.23
C ASP A 287 -0.77 4.66 -9.67
N MET A 288 -1.86 3.90 -9.47
CA MET A 288 -1.83 2.49 -9.07
C MET A 288 -1.74 1.55 -10.27
N THR A 289 -0.60 1.55 -10.97
CA THR A 289 -0.42 0.83 -12.25
C THR A 289 -0.75 -0.66 -12.18
N ASP A 290 -0.46 -1.32 -11.07
CA ASP A 290 -0.74 -2.74 -10.88
C ASP A 290 -2.22 -3.04 -10.66
N PHE A 291 -3.00 -2.07 -10.16
CA PHE A 291 -4.39 -2.24 -9.79
C PHE A 291 -5.36 -1.71 -10.84
N LYS A 292 -4.91 -0.78 -11.68
CA LYS A 292 -5.75 -0.15 -12.70
C LYS A 292 -6.59 -1.16 -13.48
N GLY A 293 -7.90 -0.90 -13.51
CA GLY A 293 -8.90 -1.72 -14.19
C GLY A 293 -9.29 -3.01 -13.47
N LYS A 294 -8.63 -3.39 -12.37
CA LYS A 294 -8.91 -4.61 -11.62
C LYS A 294 -9.89 -4.37 -10.48
N SER A 295 -10.65 -5.42 -10.12
CA SER A 295 -11.48 -5.41 -8.92
C SER A 295 -10.65 -5.48 -7.64
N PRO A 296 -11.18 -5.09 -6.46
CA PRO A 296 -10.48 -5.24 -5.18
C PRO A 296 -9.92 -6.66 -4.97
N LEU A 297 -10.69 -7.69 -5.31
CA LEU A 297 -10.25 -9.09 -5.23
C LEU A 297 -9.12 -9.39 -6.23
N GLY A 298 -9.20 -8.88 -7.46
CA GLY A 298 -8.13 -9.00 -8.44
C GLY A 298 -6.85 -8.26 -8.04
N CYS A 299 -6.97 -7.10 -7.38
CA CYS A 299 -5.84 -6.34 -6.83
C CYS A 299 -5.12 -7.12 -5.72
N ALA A 300 -5.87 -7.71 -4.78
CA ALA A 300 -5.29 -8.54 -3.72
C ALA A 300 -4.48 -9.72 -4.30
N LEU A 301 -5.01 -10.39 -5.33
CA LEU A 301 -4.35 -11.52 -5.98
C LEU A 301 -3.20 -11.11 -6.91
N THR A 302 -3.16 -9.87 -7.38
CA THR A 302 -2.01 -9.34 -8.13
C THR A 302 -0.74 -9.34 -7.29
N TRP A 303 -0.84 -9.24 -5.97
CA TRP A 303 0.31 -9.34 -5.06
C TRP A 303 0.27 -10.61 -4.19
N GLU A 304 -0.55 -11.59 -4.56
CA GLU A 304 -0.76 -12.86 -3.85
C GLU A 304 -1.04 -12.66 -2.34
N ASN A 305 -1.76 -11.59 -2.00
CA ASN A 305 -2.22 -11.36 -0.64
C ASN A 305 -3.50 -12.17 -0.37
N PHE A 306 -3.35 -13.47 -0.10
CA PHE A 306 -4.46 -14.38 0.17
C PHE A 306 -5.26 -13.97 1.41
N SER A 307 -4.63 -13.37 2.42
CA SER A 307 -5.31 -12.88 3.62
C SER A 307 -6.32 -11.78 3.29
N ALA A 308 -5.90 -10.77 2.51
CA ALA A 308 -6.81 -9.73 2.04
C ALA A 308 -7.87 -10.26 1.05
N ALA A 309 -7.49 -11.20 0.17
CA ALA A 309 -8.42 -11.80 -0.78
C ALA A 309 -9.52 -12.63 -0.07
N GLU A 310 -9.15 -13.42 0.93
CA GLU A 310 -10.09 -14.18 1.77
C GLU A 310 -11.02 -13.23 2.54
N LEU A 311 -10.48 -12.15 3.10
CA LEU A 311 -11.29 -11.14 3.79
C LEU A 311 -12.34 -10.53 2.85
N LEU A 312 -11.96 -10.16 1.63
CA LEU A 312 -12.88 -9.65 0.60
C LEU A 312 -13.99 -10.66 0.27
N LEU A 313 -13.64 -11.92 0.03
CA LEU A 313 -14.61 -12.99 -0.25
C LEU A 313 -15.60 -13.18 0.91
N ARG A 314 -15.10 -13.26 2.15
CA ARG A 314 -15.93 -13.39 3.36
C ARG A 314 -16.86 -12.20 3.59
N ARG A 315 -16.53 -11.04 3.02
CA ARG A 315 -17.32 -9.81 3.09
C ARG A 315 -18.23 -9.60 1.88
N GLY A 316 -18.33 -10.57 0.98
CA GLY A 316 -19.30 -10.57 -0.12
C GLY A 316 -18.73 -10.20 -1.48
N ALA A 317 -17.40 -10.18 -1.65
CA ALA A 317 -16.82 -10.04 -2.98
C ALA A 317 -17.21 -11.24 -3.86
N ASP A 318 -17.83 -10.97 -5.02
CA ASP A 318 -18.20 -12.02 -5.97
C ASP A 318 -16.93 -12.52 -6.70
N PRO A 319 -16.55 -13.80 -6.53
CA PRO A 319 -15.38 -14.37 -7.22
C PRO A 319 -15.50 -14.38 -8.75
N ASN A 320 -16.72 -14.28 -9.29
CA ASN A 320 -17.00 -14.31 -10.72
C ASN A 320 -17.06 -12.92 -11.35
N PHE A 321 -16.90 -11.87 -10.55
CA PHE A 321 -16.91 -10.51 -11.06
C PHE A 321 -15.74 -10.26 -12.00
N ARG A 322 -16.05 -9.70 -13.16
CA ARG A 322 -15.10 -9.47 -14.24
C ARG A 322 -14.64 -8.02 -14.24
N ASP A 323 -13.32 -7.87 -14.29
CA ASP A 323 -12.64 -6.58 -14.32
C ASP A 323 -12.81 -5.85 -15.67
N SER A 324 -12.16 -4.70 -15.86
CA SER A 324 -12.28 -3.92 -17.11
C SER A 324 -11.72 -4.64 -18.34
N GLU A 325 -10.85 -5.65 -18.16
CA GLU A 325 -10.33 -6.53 -19.21
C GLU A 325 -11.15 -7.83 -19.34
N GLU A 326 -12.31 -7.82 -18.71
CA GLU A 326 -13.23 -8.94 -18.57
C GLU A 326 -12.61 -10.20 -17.94
N ARG A 327 -11.73 -10.04 -16.96
CA ARG A 327 -11.10 -11.15 -16.23
C ARG A 327 -11.70 -11.31 -14.84
N THR A 328 -11.96 -12.55 -14.43
CA THR A 328 -12.23 -12.83 -13.01
C THR A 328 -10.97 -12.67 -12.18
N ALA A 329 -11.12 -12.55 -10.86
CA ALA A 329 -9.97 -12.45 -9.96
C ALA A 329 -9.04 -13.67 -10.07
N PHE A 330 -9.59 -14.86 -10.28
CA PHE A 330 -8.81 -16.07 -10.55
C PHE A 330 -7.97 -15.95 -11.83
N ALA A 331 -8.52 -15.39 -12.91
CA ALA A 331 -7.76 -15.18 -14.13
C ALA A 331 -6.66 -14.13 -13.98
N VAL A 332 -6.89 -13.08 -13.17
CA VAL A 332 -5.84 -12.12 -12.80
C VAL A 332 -4.70 -12.82 -12.06
N TRP A 333 -5.03 -13.69 -11.09
CA TRP A 333 -4.04 -14.45 -10.33
C TRP A 333 -3.17 -15.34 -11.23
N MET A 334 -3.78 -16.13 -12.12
CA MET A 334 -3.07 -17.05 -13.02
C MET A 334 -2.25 -16.33 -14.12
N SER A 335 -2.58 -15.08 -14.42
CA SER A 335 -1.87 -14.30 -15.45
C SER A 335 -0.60 -13.62 -14.94
N ASN A 336 -0.37 -13.62 -13.63
CA ASN A 336 0.72 -12.86 -13.03
C ASN A 336 2.08 -13.53 -13.25
N ARG A 337 3.08 -12.76 -13.68
CA ARG A 337 4.42 -13.30 -13.98
C ARG A 337 5.26 -13.33 -12.73
N GLY A 338 5.43 -14.51 -12.14
CA GLY A 338 6.28 -14.72 -10.98
C GLY A 338 5.46 -14.98 -9.73
N HIS A 339 4.72 -16.10 -9.74
CA HIS A 339 4.09 -16.64 -8.54
C HIS A 339 5.13 -16.70 -7.42
N GLY A 340 4.88 -15.93 -6.36
CA GLY A 340 5.70 -15.91 -5.16
C GLY A 340 5.29 -17.00 -4.19
N CYS A 341 4.14 -17.65 -4.42
CA CYS A 341 3.67 -18.75 -3.61
C CYS A 341 4.49 -20.02 -3.87
N GLU A 342 5.54 -20.20 -3.07
CA GLU A 342 6.34 -21.43 -3.03
C GLU A 342 5.59 -22.60 -2.37
N TYR A 343 4.43 -22.34 -1.75
CA TYR A 343 3.72 -23.30 -0.89
C TYR A 343 2.34 -23.68 -1.43
N LYS A 344 2.05 -24.97 -1.40
CA LYS A 344 0.81 -25.55 -1.92
C LYS A 344 -0.40 -25.24 -1.06
N GLU A 345 -0.22 -25.20 0.26
CA GLU A 345 -1.30 -25.13 1.25
C GLU A 345 -2.08 -23.81 1.17
N PRO A 346 -1.45 -22.62 1.12
CA PRO A 346 -2.18 -21.36 0.97
C PRO A 346 -2.98 -21.29 -0.33
N CYS A 347 -2.41 -21.79 -1.44
CA CYS A 347 -3.09 -21.84 -2.73
C CYS A 347 -4.37 -22.70 -2.65
N LEU A 348 -4.26 -23.92 -2.12
CA LEU A 348 -5.42 -24.81 -1.98
C LEU A 348 -6.47 -24.26 -1.01
N HIS A 349 -6.05 -23.66 0.09
CA HIS A 349 -6.96 -23.02 1.03
C HIS A 349 -7.75 -21.88 0.37
N PHE A 350 -7.07 -21.05 -0.42
CA PHE A 350 -7.71 -19.97 -1.13
C PHE A 350 -8.69 -20.48 -2.20
N LEU A 351 -8.34 -21.52 -2.97
CA LEU A 351 -9.25 -22.15 -3.94
C LEU A 351 -10.51 -22.71 -3.25
N GLN A 352 -10.37 -23.32 -2.07
CA GLN A 352 -11.52 -23.74 -1.26
C GLN A 352 -12.38 -22.55 -0.84
N CYS A 353 -11.76 -21.43 -0.46
CA CYS A 353 -12.49 -20.21 -0.11
C CYS A 353 -13.29 -19.67 -1.29
N LEU A 354 -12.71 -19.60 -2.49
CA LEU A 354 -13.42 -19.23 -3.72
C LEU A 354 -14.67 -20.09 -3.93
N THR A 355 -14.52 -21.42 -3.88
CA THR A 355 -15.62 -22.37 -4.07
C THR A 355 -16.73 -22.17 -3.04
N VAL A 356 -16.38 -22.00 -1.76
CA VAL A 356 -17.36 -21.72 -0.69
C VAL A 356 -18.09 -20.40 -0.90
N CYS A 357 -17.43 -19.42 -1.52
CA CYS A 357 -18.00 -18.09 -1.80
C CYS A 357 -18.70 -18.01 -3.17
N GLY A 358 -19.02 -19.14 -3.80
CA GLY A 358 -19.84 -19.18 -5.02
C GLY A 358 -19.06 -19.01 -6.32
N TRP A 359 -17.79 -19.40 -6.35
CA TRP A 359 -17.01 -19.43 -7.59
C TRP A 359 -17.60 -20.44 -8.59
N ASP A 360 -17.95 -19.94 -9.78
CA ASP A 360 -18.45 -20.72 -10.91
C ASP A 360 -17.28 -21.11 -11.82
N LEU A 361 -16.94 -22.40 -11.79
CA LEU A 361 -15.83 -22.99 -12.53
C LEU A 361 -16.04 -22.95 -14.06
N GLU A 362 -17.30 -22.95 -14.49
CA GLU A 362 -17.70 -23.05 -15.90
C GLU A 362 -17.98 -21.68 -16.52
N SER A 363 -18.11 -20.64 -15.70
CA SER A 363 -18.23 -19.27 -16.19
C SER A 363 -16.95 -18.82 -16.94
N PRO A 364 -17.08 -17.98 -17.98
CA PRO A 364 -15.94 -17.38 -18.64
C PRO A 364 -15.06 -16.57 -17.67
N ALA A 365 -13.84 -17.03 -17.47
CA ALA A 365 -12.85 -16.41 -16.60
C ALA A 365 -12.11 -15.23 -17.27
N ASP A 366 -12.11 -15.15 -18.61
CA ASP A 366 -11.49 -14.08 -19.39
C ASP A 366 -12.24 -13.73 -20.68
N LYS A 367 -11.80 -12.67 -21.36
CA LYS A 367 -12.38 -12.20 -22.65
C LYS A 367 -12.26 -13.18 -23.81
N GLU A 368 -11.41 -14.22 -23.70
CA GLU A 368 -11.30 -15.26 -24.73
C GLU A 368 -12.34 -16.38 -24.52
N GLY A 369 -13.12 -16.30 -23.43
CA GLY A 369 -14.09 -17.32 -23.06
C GLY A 369 -13.47 -18.55 -22.41
N ASN A 370 -12.24 -18.45 -21.90
CA ASN A 370 -11.62 -19.56 -21.19
C ASN A 370 -12.34 -19.79 -19.85
N THR A 371 -12.65 -21.04 -19.50
CA THR A 371 -13.08 -21.42 -18.15
C THR A 371 -11.93 -21.31 -17.15
N ALA A 372 -12.22 -21.45 -15.86
CA ALA A 372 -11.20 -21.49 -14.81
C ALA A 372 -10.12 -22.55 -15.12
N LEU A 373 -10.53 -23.75 -15.54
CA LEU A 373 -9.62 -24.84 -15.87
C LEU A 373 -8.72 -24.50 -17.06
N SER A 374 -9.29 -23.88 -18.10
CA SER A 374 -8.50 -23.42 -19.26
C SER A 374 -7.44 -22.39 -18.88
N VAL A 375 -7.79 -21.45 -17.99
CA VAL A 375 -6.84 -20.44 -17.51
C VAL A 375 -5.77 -21.07 -16.61
N ALA A 376 -6.13 -22.02 -15.75
CA ALA A 376 -5.19 -22.78 -14.91
C ALA A 376 -4.19 -23.58 -15.77
N CYS A 377 -4.64 -24.21 -16.86
CA CYS A 377 -3.77 -24.91 -17.81
C CYS A 377 -2.74 -23.97 -18.46
N ARG A 378 -3.11 -22.72 -18.77
CA ARG A 378 -2.13 -21.72 -19.25
C ARG A 378 -1.12 -21.33 -18.17
N GLY A 379 -1.57 -21.30 -16.91
CA GLY A 379 -0.76 -21.03 -15.72
C GLY A 379 0.13 -22.21 -15.28
N ALA A 380 -0.07 -23.42 -15.80
CA ALA A 380 0.65 -24.64 -15.41
C ALA A 380 2.15 -24.67 -15.77
N LYS A 381 2.70 -23.53 -16.21
CA LYS A 381 4.13 -23.26 -16.20
C LYS A 381 4.72 -23.18 -14.79
N TYR A 382 3.87 -22.91 -13.81
CA TYR A 382 4.24 -22.77 -12.41
C TYR A 382 3.42 -23.74 -11.56
N ASP A 383 3.96 -24.12 -10.41
CA ASP A 383 3.33 -25.08 -9.50
C ASP A 383 1.91 -24.66 -9.10
N THR A 384 1.68 -23.35 -8.93
CA THR A 384 0.35 -22.77 -8.66
C THR A 384 -0.70 -23.17 -9.71
N GLY A 385 -0.35 -23.10 -11.00
CA GLY A 385 -1.25 -23.52 -12.07
C GLY A 385 -1.49 -25.03 -12.06
N ILE A 386 -0.45 -25.83 -11.78
CA ILE A 386 -0.56 -27.29 -11.69
C ILE A 386 -1.48 -27.69 -10.52
N TRP A 387 -1.32 -27.07 -9.36
CA TRP A 387 -2.18 -27.30 -8.20
C TRP A 387 -3.61 -26.87 -8.48
N ALA A 388 -3.82 -25.73 -9.15
CA ALA A 388 -5.15 -25.27 -9.55
C ALA A 388 -5.81 -26.23 -10.55
N VAL A 389 -5.08 -26.76 -11.55
CA VAL A 389 -5.61 -27.78 -12.47
C VAL A 389 -6.10 -29.00 -11.70
N ARG A 390 -5.26 -29.56 -10.81
CA ARG A 390 -5.63 -30.74 -10.02
C ARG A 390 -6.87 -30.47 -9.15
N TYR A 391 -6.89 -29.33 -8.46
CA TYR A 391 -8.05 -28.93 -7.65
C TYR A 391 -9.33 -28.80 -8.49
N LEU A 392 -9.27 -28.13 -9.64
CA LEU A 392 -10.42 -27.91 -10.51
C LEU A 392 -10.99 -29.22 -11.07
N VAL A 393 -10.11 -30.13 -11.51
CA VAL A 393 -10.50 -31.47 -11.97
C VAL A 393 -11.14 -32.28 -10.85
N GLU A 394 -10.55 -32.29 -9.65
CA GLU A 394 -11.10 -32.97 -8.48
C GLU A 394 -12.47 -32.40 -8.04
N ASN A 395 -12.74 -31.13 -8.36
CA ASN A 395 -14.01 -30.45 -8.07
C ASN A 395 -14.98 -30.44 -9.28
N GLY A 396 -14.71 -31.24 -10.31
CA GLY A 396 -15.66 -31.50 -11.39
C GLY A 396 -15.74 -30.43 -12.48
N ALA A 397 -14.68 -29.62 -12.66
CA ALA A 397 -14.59 -28.72 -13.81
C ALA A 397 -14.63 -29.48 -15.14
N ASP A 398 -15.32 -28.96 -16.14
CA ASP A 398 -15.42 -29.60 -17.46
C ASP A 398 -14.07 -29.56 -18.20
N VAL A 399 -13.41 -30.71 -18.25
CA VAL A 399 -12.13 -30.91 -18.95
C VAL A 399 -12.22 -30.74 -20.46
N ASN A 400 -13.44 -30.71 -21.01
CA ASN A 400 -13.73 -30.53 -22.43
C ASN A 400 -14.43 -29.21 -22.73
N ALA A 401 -14.47 -28.25 -21.79
CA ALA A 401 -15.01 -26.92 -22.07
C ALA A 401 -14.26 -26.25 -23.23
N HIS A 402 -14.97 -25.48 -24.06
CA HIS A 402 -14.38 -24.82 -25.23
C HIS A 402 -14.45 -23.31 -25.10
N ASN A 403 -13.33 -22.64 -25.33
CA ASN A 403 -13.30 -21.17 -25.38
C ASN A 403 -13.88 -20.62 -26.69
N MET A 404 -13.84 -19.31 -26.90
CA MET A 404 -14.37 -18.68 -28.13
C MET A 404 -13.66 -19.14 -29.41
N GLN A 405 -12.49 -19.79 -29.31
CA GLN A 405 -11.76 -20.36 -30.44
C GLN A 405 -11.95 -21.87 -30.61
N GLY A 406 -12.78 -22.50 -29.77
CA GLY A 406 -12.95 -23.95 -29.78
C GLY A 406 -11.78 -24.70 -29.15
N GLN A 407 -10.92 -24.02 -28.39
CA GLN A 407 -9.78 -24.65 -27.71
C GLN A 407 -10.24 -25.27 -26.38
N THR A 408 -9.78 -26.48 -26.09
CA THR A 408 -10.00 -27.17 -24.81
C THR A 408 -8.92 -26.81 -23.78
N PRO A 409 -9.12 -27.07 -22.48
CA PRO A 409 -8.08 -26.95 -21.46
C PRO A 409 -6.77 -27.65 -21.84
N ALA A 410 -6.84 -28.87 -22.39
CA ALA A 410 -5.67 -29.62 -22.84
C ALA A 410 -4.94 -28.89 -23.98
N MET A 411 -5.64 -28.27 -24.93
CA MET A 411 -5.00 -27.44 -25.97
C MET A 411 -4.36 -26.18 -25.37
N ASN A 412 -5.01 -25.55 -24.41
CA ASN A 412 -4.51 -24.37 -23.70
C ASN A 412 -3.25 -24.65 -22.87
N LEU A 413 -3.10 -25.87 -22.31
CA LEU A 413 -1.88 -26.34 -21.65
C LEU A 413 -0.65 -26.26 -22.57
N TYR A 414 -0.83 -26.60 -23.86
CA TYR A 414 0.20 -26.57 -24.90
C TYR A 414 0.15 -25.29 -25.75
N GLY A 415 -0.13 -24.15 -25.12
CA GLY A 415 0.04 -22.84 -25.74
C GLY A 415 -1.14 -22.32 -26.56
N GLY A 416 -2.34 -22.89 -26.37
CA GLY A 416 -3.58 -22.33 -26.89
C GLY A 416 -3.75 -20.86 -26.53
N ARG A 417 -3.88 -20.01 -27.56
CA ARG A 417 -4.19 -18.57 -27.44
C ARG A 417 -5.16 -18.11 -28.52
N TYR A 418 -5.81 -16.99 -28.25
CA TYR A 418 -6.54 -16.27 -29.29
C TYR A 418 -5.61 -15.90 -30.46
N TRP A 419 -6.06 -16.23 -31.66
CA TRP A 419 -5.44 -15.82 -32.92
C TRP A 419 -6.52 -15.19 -33.79
N ASP A 420 -6.22 -14.13 -34.53
CA ASP A 420 -7.18 -13.43 -35.39
C ASP A 420 -7.08 -13.85 -36.87
N GLY A 421 -6.21 -14.82 -37.17
CA GLY A 421 -5.94 -15.25 -38.54
C GLY A 421 -4.94 -14.37 -39.29
N ASN A 422 -4.47 -13.26 -38.71
CA ASN A 422 -3.57 -12.34 -39.40
C ASN A 422 -2.11 -12.78 -39.25
N ILE A 423 -1.47 -13.02 -40.38
CA ILE A 423 -0.02 -13.19 -40.46
C ILE A 423 0.59 -11.81 -40.77
N PRO A 424 1.47 -11.25 -39.90
CA PRO A 424 2.08 -9.95 -40.15
C PRO A 424 2.82 -9.93 -41.50
N ARG A 425 2.53 -8.93 -42.35
CA ARG A 425 3.15 -8.79 -43.69
C ARG A 425 4.63 -8.41 -43.65
N PHE A 426 5.18 -8.06 -42.49
CA PHE A 426 6.56 -7.64 -42.31
C PHE A 426 7.34 -8.70 -41.50
N SER A 427 8.47 -9.14 -42.05
CA SER A 427 9.34 -10.21 -41.53
C SER A 427 10.01 -9.93 -40.17
N GLY A 428 9.73 -8.79 -39.54
CA GLY A 428 10.30 -8.39 -38.25
C GLY A 428 9.43 -8.71 -37.03
N PHE A 429 8.15 -9.08 -37.23
CA PHE A 429 7.26 -9.51 -36.14
C PHE A 429 7.18 -11.04 -36.09
N ALA A 430 7.19 -11.59 -34.87
CA ALA A 430 6.97 -13.02 -34.67
C ALA A 430 5.61 -13.42 -35.28
N ARG A 431 5.58 -14.51 -36.07
CA ARG A 431 4.32 -15.09 -36.52
C ARG A 431 3.58 -15.62 -35.29
N SER A 432 2.41 -15.06 -34.99
CA SER A 432 1.50 -15.65 -34.01
C SER A 432 0.71 -16.77 -34.70
N TYR A 433 0.70 -17.94 -34.09
CA TYR A 433 -0.12 -19.11 -34.45
C TYR A 433 -1.03 -19.44 -33.27
N PRO A 434 -2.12 -20.20 -33.46
CA PRO A 434 -3.02 -20.56 -32.36
C PRO A 434 -2.34 -21.37 -31.23
N TYR A 435 -1.18 -22.00 -31.49
CA TYR A 435 -0.37 -22.81 -30.57
C TYR A 435 0.98 -22.15 -30.17
N ASP A 436 0.95 -20.89 -29.72
CA ASP A 436 2.14 -20.06 -29.60
C ASP A 436 3.12 -20.46 -28.47
N GLY A 437 4.26 -21.05 -28.88
CA GLY A 437 5.61 -20.70 -28.39
C GLY A 437 6.01 -21.13 -26.98
N ARG A 438 5.14 -21.83 -26.24
CA ARG A 438 5.49 -22.41 -24.94
C ARG A 438 6.25 -23.72 -25.17
N ALA A 439 7.46 -23.82 -24.64
CA ALA A 439 8.19 -25.08 -24.58
C ALA A 439 7.50 -26.02 -23.57
N CYS A 440 7.06 -27.18 -24.03
CA CYS A 440 6.51 -28.20 -23.13
C CYS A 440 7.62 -28.93 -22.34
N THR A 441 7.32 -29.23 -21.10
CA THR A 441 8.16 -29.93 -20.12
C THR A 441 7.55 -31.27 -19.72
N GLU A 442 8.29 -32.11 -19.01
CA GLU A 442 7.76 -33.36 -18.44
C GLU A 442 6.59 -33.10 -17.48
N GLN A 443 6.63 -31.99 -16.74
CA GLN A 443 5.56 -31.57 -15.83
C GLN A 443 4.24 -31.24 -16.55
N ASP A 444 4.33 -30.79 -17.82
CA ASP A 444 3.15 -30.57 -18.66
C ASP A 444 2.53 -31.90 -19.08
N ALA A 445 3.35 -32.91 -19.35
CA ALA A 445 2.87 -34.26 -19.62
C ALA A 445 2.18 -34.86 -18.40
N GLU A 446 2.74 -34.70 -17.19
CA GLU A 446 2.07 -35.10 -15.94
C GLU A 446 0.74 -34.36 -15.71
N THR A 447 0.67 -33.08 -16.09
CA THR A 447 -0.59 -32.31 -15.99
C THR A 447 -1.59 -32.75 -17.05
N LEU A 448 -1.12 -33.12 -18.25
CA LEU A 448 -1.96 -33.69 -19.30
C LEU A 448 -2.52 -35.05 -18.87
N GLU A 449 -1.73 -35.91 -18.23
CA GLU A 449 -2.19 -37.19 -17.70
C GLU A 449 -3.41 -37.02 -16.79
N VAL A 450 -3.38 -36.04 -15.88
CA VAL A 450 -4.53 -35.70 -15.01
C VAL A 450 -5.78 -35.34 -15.81
N LEU A 451 -5.63 -34.56 -16.89
CA LEU A 451 -6.75 -34.18 -17.76
C LEU A 451 -7.29 -35.41 -18.52
N LEU A 452 -6.42 -36.29 -19.00
CA LEU A 452 -6.79 -37.50 -19.74
C LEU A 452 -7.49 -38.53 -18.83
N GLU A 453 -6.98 -38.74 -17.61
CA GLU A 453 -7.63 -39.57 -16.59
C GLU A 453 -9.04 -39.07 -16.25
N ALA A 454 -9.24 -37.76 -16.30
CA ALA A 454 -10.54 -37.12 -16.10
C ALA A 454 -11.44 -37.10 -17.37
N GLY A 455 -10.98 -37.66 -18.50
CA GLY A 455 -11.76 -37.82 -19.71
C GLY A 455 -11.64 -36.68 -20.73
N ALA A 456 -10.50 -35.98 -20.77
CA ALA A 456 -10.22 -35.01 -21.83
C ALA A 456 -10.20 -35.68 -23.22
N ASP A 457 -10.98 -35.13 -24.15
CA ASP A 457 -11.09 -35.62 -25.52
C ASP A 457 -9.92 -35.11 -26.37
N ILE A 458 -9.11 -36.06 -26.84
CA ILE A 458 -7.90 -35.83 -27.63
C ILE A 458 -8.19 -35.46 -29.09
N ASN A 459 -9.40 -35.71 -29.59
CA ASN A 459 -9.77 -35.59 -31.00
C ASN A 459 -10.57 -34.32 -31.32
N VAL A 460 -10.87 -33.48 -30.34
CA VAL A 460 -11.50 -32.17 -30.55
C VAL A 460 -10.69 -31.35 -31.56
N LYS A 461 -11.41 -30.61 -32.41
CA LYS A 461 -10.83 -29.64 -33.34
C LYS A 461 -11.26 -28.23 -32.95
N ASP A 462 -10.28 -27.34 -32.82
CA ASP A 462 -10.55 -25.92 -32.67
C ASP A 462 -11.12 -25.29 -33.97
N LYS A 463 -11.42 -23.99 -33.96
CA LYS A 463 -11.94 -23.27 -35.13
C LYS A 463 -10.98 -23.25 -36.33
N TRP A 464 -9.71 -23.59 -36.13
CA TRP A 464 -8.70 -23.73 -37.18
C TRP A 464 -8.42 -25.17 -37.56
N GLY A 465 -9.20 -26.11 -37.07
CA GLY A 465 -9.04 -27.53 -37.35
C GLY A 465 -7.85 -28.17 -36.63
N ASN A 466 -7.20 -27.47 -35.69
CA ASN A 466 -6.10 -28.05 -34.90
C ASN A 466 -6.66 -28.99 -33.84
N THR A 467 -6.06 -30.17 -33.76
CA THR A 467 -6.26 -31.15 -32.66
C THR A 467 -5.20 -30.95 -31.58
N LEU A 468 -5.35 -31.62 -30.43
CA LEU A 468 -4.35 -31.60 -29.36
C LEU A 468 -2.93 -31.98 -29.86
N LEU A 469 -2.82 -32.92 -30.80
CA LEU A 469 -1.53 -33.29 -31.41
C LEU A 469 -0.87 -32.12 -32.16
N HIS A 470 -1.65 -31.24 -32.79
CA HIS A 470 -1.09 -30.04 -33.44
C HIS A 470 -0.49 -29.08 -32.41
N TYR A 471 -1.15 -28.92 -31.26
CA TYR A 471 -0.67 -28.09 -30.15
C TYR A 471 0.61 -28.65 -29.51
N ILE A 472 0.66 -29.97 -29.26
CA ILE A 472 1.85 -30.67 -28.74
C ILE A 472 3.02 -30.52 -29.73
N ALA A 473 2.79 -30.74 -31.02
CA ALA A 473 3.80 -30.54 -32.07
C ALA A 473 4.25 -29.07 -32.22
N GLY A 474 3.35 -28.12 -31.97
CA GLY A 474 3.68 -26.69 -31.95
C GLY A 474 4.61 -26.29 -30.79
N SER A 475 4.53 -27.04 -29.70
CA SER A 475 5.20 -26.80 -28.40
C SER A 475 6.54 -27.56 -28.23
N SER A 476 7.03 -28.20 -29.29
CA SER A 476 8.20 -29.10 -29.35
C SER A 476 9.39 -28.78 -28.43
N MET A 477 9.56 -29.60 -27.39
CA MET A 477 10.73 -29.78 -26.51
C MET A 477 10.67 -31.19 -25.88
N ARG A 478 11.51 -31.50 -24.87
CA ARG A 478 11.61 -32.84 -24.25
C ARG A 478 10.24 -33.48 -24.01
N GLY A 479 9.33 -32.78 -23.31
CA GLY A 479 8.01 -33.29 -22.93
C GLY A 479 7.01 -33.56 -24.07
N SER A 480 7.32 -33.20 -25.32
CA SER A 480 6.40 -33.41 -26.46
C SER A 480 6.25 -34.89 -26.77
N LYS A 481 7.32 -35.66 -26.58
CA LYS A 481 7.34 -37.10 -26.79
C LYS A 481 6.49 -37.81 -25.74
N GLU A 482 6.70 -37.53 -24.47
CA GLU A 482 5.95 -38.11 -23.36
C GLU A 482 4.46 -37.74 -23.45
N ALA A 483 4.14 -36.48 -23.76
CA ALA A 483 2.77 -36.05 -24.00
C ALA A 483 2.10 -36.81 -25.16
N THR A 484 2.84 -37.03 -26.26
CA THR A 484 2.32 -37.79 -27.40
C THR A 484 2.15 -39.28 -27.07
N GLU A 485 3.06 -39.86 -26.28
CA GLU A 485 2.94 -41.22 -25.76
C GLU A 485 1.66 -41.38 -24.91
N LEU A 486 1.40 -40.44 -23.99
CA LEU A 486 0.18 -40.42 -23.19
C LEU A 486 -1.09 -40.33 -24.04
N VAL A 487 -1.13 -39.41 -25.01
CA VAL A 487 -2.30 -39.26 -25.91
C VAL A 487 -2.60 -40.56 -26.68
N MET A 488 -1.57 -41.32 -27.06
CA MET A 488 -1.69 -42.60 -27.76
C MET A 488 -2.07 -43.77 -26.83
N GLU A 489 -1.74 -43.67 -25.54
CA GLU A 489 -2.10 -44.68 -24.53
C GLU A 489 -3.57 -44.54 -24.11
N PHE A 490 -4.03 -43.30 -23.89
CA PHE A 490 -5.39 -43.01 -23.46
C PHE A 490 -6.42 -43.04 -24.60
N GLY A 491 -6.00 -43.04 -25.87
CA GLY A 491 -6.91 -43.10 -27.00
C GLY A 491 -6.24 -43.30 -28.36
N THR A 492 -7.04 -43.24 -29.42
CA THR A 492 -6.56 -43.34 -30.81
C THR A 492 -6.67 -41.98 -31.48
N PRO A 493 -5.60 -41.14 -31.43
CA PRO A 493 -5.64 -39.84 -32.06
C PRO A 493 -5.55 -39.96 -33.59
N ASP A 494 -6.26 -39.09 -34.32
CA ASP A 494 -6.09 -38.98 -35.77
C ASP A 494 -4.79 -38.23 -36.12
N VAL A 495 -3.71 -38.99 -36.28
CA VAL A 495 -2.39 -38.47 -36.69
C VAL A 495 -2.38 -37.85 -38.10
N SER A 496 -3.38 -38.18 -38.92
CA SER A 496 -3.52 -37.71 -40.30
C SER A 496 -4.40 -36.46 -40.43
N ALA A 497 -5.00 -36.01 -39.32
CA ALA A 497 -5.82 -34.81 -39.29
C ALA A 497 -5.03 -33.62 -39.81
N VAL A 498 -5.63 -32.89 -40.76
CA VAL A 498 -5.10 -31.63 -41.27
C VAL A 498 -5.87 -30.45 -40.69
N ASN A 499 -5.14 -29.41 -40.31
CA ASN A 499 -5.71 -28.13 -39.91
C ASN A 499 -6.10 -27.28 -41.14
N ASN A 500 -6.59 -26.05 -40.91
CA ASN A 500 -7.01 -25.14 -41.98
C ASN A 500 -5.86 -24.63 -42.87
N GLU A 501 -4.59 -24.83 -42.46
CA GLU A 501 -3.42 -24.59 -43.30
C GLU A 501 -3.05 -25.82 -44.16
N GLY A 502 -3.78 -26.93 -44.03
CA GLY A 502 -3.48 -28.20 -44.67
C GLY A 502 -2.28 -28.93 -44.05
N LEU A 503 -1.91 -28.60 -42.81
CA LEU A 503 -0.79 -29.20 -42.10
C LEU A 503 -1.29 -30.27 -41.13
N THR A 504 -0.56 -31.37 -41.06
CA THR A 504 -0.67 -32.38 -40.01
C THR A 504 0.21 -32.03 -38.81
N ALA A 505 0.03 -32.71 -37.68
CA ALA A 505 0.95 -32.62 -36.55
C ALA A 505 2.41 -32.98 -36.93
N LEU A 506 2.58 -33.93 -37.86
CA LEU A 506 3.90 -34.31 -38.39
C LEU A 506 4.56 -33.16 -39.16
N ASP A 507 3.79 -32.43 -39.97
CA ASP A 507 4.31 -31.27 -40.72
C ASP A 507 4.77 -30.14 -39.79
N ILE A 508 4.03 -29.92 -38.70
CA ILE A 508 4.40 -28.94 -37.68
C ILE A 508 5.69 -29.36 -36.96
N ALA A 509 5.78 -30.62 -36.52
CA ALA A 509 6.98 -31.15 -35.87
C ALA A 509 8.22 -31.06 -36.78
N ALA A 510 8.07 -31.35 -38.08
CA ALA A 510 9.14 -31.21 -39.08
C ALA A 510 9.57 -29.74 -39.25
N LYS A 511 8.62 -28.79 -39.32
CA LYS A 511 8.93 -27.34 -39.39
C LYS A 511 9.67 -26.84 -38.15
N LYS A 512 9.41 -27.43 -36.98
CA LYS A 512 10.09 -27.12 -35.71
C LYS A 512 11.42 -27.86 -35.53
N ASN A 513 11.77 -28.75 -36.45
CA ASN A 513 12.97 -29.60 -36.38
C ASN A 513 13.00 -30.52 -35.13
N ASP A 514 11.83 -31.02 -34.70
CA ASP A 514 11.69 -31.98 -33.61
C ASP A 514 11.85 -33.42 -34.15
N GLU A 515 13.10 -33.83 -34.37
CA GLU A 515 13.41 -35.16 -34.92
C GLU A 515 12.82 -36.31 -34.08
N THR A 516 12.76 -36.13 -32.76
CA THR A 516 12.23 -37.13 -31.82
C THR A 516 10.74 -37.35 -32.05
N LEU A 517 9.97 -36.27 -32.12
CA LEU A 517 8.53 -36.35 -32.36
C LEU A 517 8.21 -36.80 -33.79
N VAL A 518 8.98 -36.35 -34.78
CA VAL A 518 8.85 -36.81 -36.18
C VAL A 518 9.03 -38.32 -36.29
N LYS A 519 10.13 -38.86 -35.73
CA LYS A 519 10.38 -40.32 -35.73
C LYS A 519 9.30 -41.09 -34.97
N PHE A 520 8.70 -40.48 -33.95
CA PHE A 520 7.63 -41.08 -33.17
C PHE A 520 6.33 -41.13 -33.97
N LEU A 521 5.86 -40.00 -34.50
CA LEU A 521 4.62 -39.91 -35.27
C LEU A 521 4.63 -40.80 -36.51
N LEU A 522 5.79 -40.94 -37.18
CA LEU A 522 5.96 -41.85 -38.34
C LEU A 522 5.75 -43.34 -38.02
N LYS A 523 5.80 -43.75 -36.76
CA LYS A 523 5.49 -45.15 -36.37
C LYS A 523 4.00 -45.45 -36.39
N TYR A 524 3.17 -44.40 -36.32
CA TYR A 524 1.72 -44.50 -36.16
C TYR A 524 0.93 -43.92 -37.36
N SER A 525 1.63 -43.36 -38.35
CA SER A 525 1.10 -42.79 -39.60
C SER A 525 0.82 -43.81 -40.68
#